data_AF-A0AAD0S4U1-F1
#
_entry.id   AF-A0AAD0S4U1-F1
#
_cell.length_a   1.000
_cell.length_b   1.000
_cell.length_c   1.000
_cell.angle_alpha   90.00
_cell.angle_beta   90.00
_cell.angle_gamma   90.00
#
_symmetry.space_group_name_H-M   'P 1'
#
loop_
_entity.id
_entity.type
_entity.pdbx_description
1 polymer ?
#
loop_
_entity_poly.entity_id
_entity_poly.type
_entity_poly.pdbx_seq_one_letter_code
_entity_poly.pdbx_strand_id
1 'polypeptide(L)'
;MQPPDAGAPFALLDDATSAGAPCSRWYTGYAGEIARPPGTLEGLDDALRSAWADGLHALVMAPYEFGRPLVGLSSAVPASSRLPGHDGRLRVLLFRAMQVLSAAEVDALFDAWPEADGAAGLFDGAASVDHDAYVHAIARIQDWIAAGDTYEVNYTYRLRMTAFGAPAALYRRLRARQPVPYGALIGLPEGGAILSCSPELFFSHRAGSLVARPMKGTAPASGDPEVDEARAVALAADEKNRAENLMIVDLLRNDLGRLARPGSVRVPALFEVTPYGSVLQMTSTVEAEIPPATGLADCLAALFPCGSITGAPKRRTMQIIDALESEPRGLYTGAIGWIDAPIGGRAMGDACFSVAIRTLVLGAPGVDGLRSGELGIGSGIVFDSVADEEYAECQLKARFVTALDPGLSLFETMRATRAEGVPLLDRHLARLGLSARAFGFGFDRDALAREVARVCAALPEDGAHRMRLSLRHSGVFSVTAAPLSPLHATWDAPVRLRIAPQAREAVHSLPHHKTSLRAAYDAAWQAAEREGAFDAVFFNADGTLAEGGRSTVLVKLEGTWWTPPLSAGVLPGVMRGVLLDDARPWLGAPLRERVLTRADVARAEAVAVCNALRGVVPAHFEPPVA
;
A
#
# COMPACT_ATOMS: atom_id res chain seq x y z
N MET A 1 -13.89 3.61 -23.35
CA MET A 1 -13.83 2.71 -22.19
C MET A 1 -14.22 3.54 -20.98
N GLN A 2 -15.06 3.03 -20.09
CA GLN A 2 -15.56 3.83 -18.97
C GLN A 2 -14.99 3.30 -17.65
N PRO A 3 -14.52 4.18 -16.74
CA PRO A 3 -14.21 3.79 -15.37
C PRO A 3 -15.43 3.17 -14.69
N PRO A 4 -15.25 2.41 -13.60
CA PRO A 4 -16.38 1.90 -12.85
C PRO A 4 -17.18 3.07 -12.27
N ASP A 5 -18.48 2.85 -12.05
CA ASP A 5 -19.29 3.82 -11.31
C ASP A 5 -18.68 4.07 -9.92
N ALA A 6 -18.78 5.30 -9.43
CA ALA A 6 -18.18 5.69 -8.16
C ALA A 6 -18.65 4.78 -7.00
N GLY A 7 -17.70 4.10 -6.35
CA GLY A 7 -17.97 3.17 -5.25
C GLY A 7 -18.53 1.79 -5.67
N ALA A 8 -18.76 1.54 -6.95
CA ALA A 8 -19.20 0.23 -7.42
C ALA A 8 -18.04 -0.79 -7.39
N PRO A 9 -18.28 -2.05 -7.02
CA PRO A 9 -17.25 -3.09 -7.09
C PRO A 9 -16.86 -3.38 -8.54
N PHE A 10 -15.59 -3.66 -8.74
CA PHE A 10 -14.99 -3.89 -10.05
C PHE A 10 -13.74 -4.77 -9.89
N ALA A 11 -13.24 -5.31 -11.00
CA ALA A 11 -11.92 -5.93 -11.00
C ALA A 11 -11.16 -5.70 -12.31
N LEU A 12 -9.88 -5.39 -12.20
CA LEU A 12 -8.92 -5.45 -13.29
C LEU A 12 -7.93 -6.56 -12.95
N LEU A 13 -7.87 -7.61 -13.77
CA LEU A 13 -6.76 -8.57 -13.77
C LEU A 13 -5.81 -8.15 -14.88
N ASP A 14 -4.59 -7.78 -14.55
CA ASP A 14 -3.70 -7.03 -15.43
C ASP A 14 -2.40 -7.78 -15.75
N ASP A 15 -2.08 -7.88 -17.02
CA ASP A 15 -0.77 -8.29 -17.51
C ASP A 15 -0.08 -7.04 -18.07
N ALA A 16 0.65 -6.33 -17.20
CA ALA A 16 1.39 -5.13 -17.57
C ALA A 16 2.66 -5.43 -18.38
N THR A 17 2.96 -6.72 -18.61
CA THR A 17 4.14 -7.17 -19.35
C THR A 17 3.82 -7.59 -20.78
N SER A 18 2.53 -7.65 -21.16
CA SER A 18 2.14 -8.11 -22.47
C SER A 18 2.60 -7.13 -23.55
N ALA A 19 3.36 -7.63 -24.53
CA ALA A 19 3.88 -6.84 -25.66
C ALA A 19 2.78 -6.52 -26.70
N GLY A 20 1.62 -6.03 -26.25
CA GLY A 20 0.48 -5.63 -27.08
C GLY A 20 -0.60 -6.70 -27.29
N ALA A 21 -0.39 -7.93 -26.84
CA ALA A 21 -1.44 -8.95 -26.88
C ALA A 21 -2.51 -8.64 -25.81
N PRO A 22 -3.81 -8.61 -26.17
CA PRO A 22 -4.88 -8.38 -25.20
C PRO A 22 -5.05 -9.62 -24.30
N CYS A 23 -4.71 -9.47 -23.02
CA CYS A 23 -4.81 -10.53 -22.01
C CYS A 23 -5.25 -10.03 -20.63
N SER A 24 -5.21 -8.72 -20.37
CA SER A 24 -5.81 -8.12 -19.18
C SER A 24 -7.33 -8.24 -19.24
N ARG A 25 -8.00 -8.38 -18.10
CA ARG A 25 -9.46 -8.60 -18.02
C ARG A 25 -10.08 -7.55 -17.10
N TRP A 26 -11.02 -6.78 -17.65
CA TRP A 26 -11.74 -5.71 -16.97
C TRP A 26 -13.18 -6.12 -16.69
N TYR A 27 -13.55 -6.17 -15.41
CA TYR A 27 -14.84 -6.64 -14.91
C TYR A 27 -15.63 -5.50 -14.28
N THR A 28 -16.88 -5.33 -14.72
CA THR A 28 -17.80 -4.30 -14.21
C THR A 28 -19.23 -4.83 -14.10
N GLY A 29 -20.09 -4.06 -13.42
CA GLY A 29 -21.48 -4.45 -13.18
C GLY A 29 -21.56 -5.62 -12.19
N TYR A 30 -21.02 -5.44 -11.00
CA TYR A 30 -21.07 -6.43 -9.92
C TYR A 30 -22.50 -6.94 -9.69
N ALA A 31 -22.67 -8.26 -9.70
CA ALA A 31 -23.96 -8.95 -9.63
C ALA A 31 -24.16 -9.74 -8.34
N GLY A 32 -23.10 -9.92 -7.55
CA GLY A 32 -23.12 -10.71 -6.31
C GLY A 32 -21.86 -11.55 -6.15
N GLU A 33 -21.86 -12.41 -5.14
CA GLU A 33 -20.74 -13.32 -4.88
C GLU A 33 -21.21 -14.70 -4.43
N ILE A 34 -20.40 -15.71 -4.72
CA ILE A 34 -20.49 -17.05 -4.13
C ILE A 34 -19.38 -17.14 -3.07
N ALA A 35 -19.75 -17.37 -1.81
CA ALA A 35 -18.77 -17.49 -0.73
C ALA A 35 -18.81 -18.90 -0.12
N ARG A 36 -17.65 -19.56 -0.02
CA ARG A 36 -17.51 -20.89 0.57
C ARG A 36 -16.66 -20.82 1.85
N PRO A 37 -17.09 -21.48 2.95
CA PRO A 37 -16.25 -21.62 4.14
C PRO A 37 -14.92 -22.33 3.83
N PRO A 38 -13.91 -22.22 4.72
CA PRO A 38 -12.64 -22.92 4.58
C PRO A 38 -12.80 -24.39 4.22
N GLY A 39 -12.09 -24.85 3.18
CA GLY A 39 -12.08 -26.23 2.69
C GLY A 39 -13.38 -26.74 2.05
N THR A 40 -14.43 -25.92 1.95
CA THR A 40 -15.72 -26.36 1.41
C THR A 40 -15.76 -26.18 -0.11
N LEU A 41 -15.64 -27.28 -0.84
CA LEU A 41 -15.67 -27.28 -2.32
C LEU A 41 -16.99 -27.79 -2.91
N GLU A 42 -17.83 -28.43 -2.09
CA GLU A 42 -19.12 -28.97 -2.52
C GLU A 42 -20.02 -27.89 -3.13
N GLY A 43 -20.59 -28.20 -4.31
CA GLY A 43 -21.48 -27.31 -5.05
C GLY A 43 -20.79 -26.05 -5.63
N LEU A 44 -19.46 -25.93 -5.57
CA LEU A 44 -18.74 -24.81 -6.19
C LEU A 44 -18.95 -24.79 -7.70
N ASP A 45 -18.69 -25.90 -8.38
CA ASP A 45 -18.83 -26.00 -9.83
C ASP A 45 -20.29 -25.83 -10.28
N ASP A 46 -21.26 -26.30 -9.48
CA ASP A 46 -22.69 -26.13 -9.75
C ASP A 46 -23.10 -24.66 -9.68
N ALA A 47 -22.61 -23.94 -8.67
CA ALA A 47 -22.87 -22.51 -8.51
C ALA A 47 -22.24 -21.70 -9.65
N LEU A 48 -21.02 -22.06 -10.08
CA LEU A 48 -20.39 -21.46 -11.26
C LEU A 48 -21.21 -21.70 -12.53
N ARG A 49 -21.69 -22.93 -12.75
CA ARG A 49 -22.57 -23.24 -13.90
C ARG A 49 -23.85 -22.43 -13.89
N SER A 50 -24.47 -22.23 -12.73
CA SER A 50 -25.63 -21.34 -12.61
C SER A 50 -25.29 -19.91 -12.99
N ALA A 51 -24.18 -19.38 -12.47
CA ALA A 51 -23.74 -18.01 -12.76
C ALA A 51 -23.46 -17.80 -14.26
N TRP A 52 -22.80 -18.76 -14.92
CA TRP A 52 -22.57 -18.69 -16.37
C TRP A 52 -23.85 -18.80 -17.19
N ALA A 53 -24.84 -19.60 -16.74
CA ALA A 53 -26.15 -19.67 -17.38
C ALA A 53 -26.89 -18.32 -17.32
N ASP A 54 -26.66 -17.54 -16.26
CA ASP A 54 -27.16 -16.17 -16.10
C ASP A 54 -26.30 -15.13 -16.86
N GLY A 55 -25.29 -15.56 -17.62
CA GLY A 55 -24.39 -14.70 -18.38
C GLY A 55 -23.37 -13.94 -17.54
N LEU A 56 -23.09 -14.39 -16.31
CA LEU A 56 -22.15 -13.73 -15.41
C LEU A 56 -20.72 -14.24 -15.61
N HIS A 57 -19.75 -13.38 -15.35
CA HIS A 57 -18.32 -13.69 -15.38
C HIS A 57 -17.78 -13.83 -13.95
N ALA A 58 -16.89 -14.81 -13.74
CA ALA A 58 -16.40 -15.17 -12.43
C ALA A 58 -14.93 -14.78 -12.22
N LEU A 59 -14.67 -14.11 -11.09
CA LEU A 59 -13.34 -13.89 -10.53
C LEU A 59 -13.27 -14.60 -9.18
N VAL A 60 -12.19 -15.32 -8.93
CA VAL A 60 -12.01 -16.15 -7.74
C VAL A 60 -10.89 -15.58 -6.88
N MET A 61 -11.14 -15.49 -5.57
CA MET A 61 -10.14 -15.21 -4.54
C MET A 61 -10.20 -16.32 -3.50
N ALA A 62 -9.07 -16.94 -3.22
CA ALA A 62 -8.94 -17.99 -2.22
C ALA A 62 -7.83 -17.63 -1.23
N PRO A 63 -8.17 -17.28 0.03
CA PRO A 63 -7.15 -17.02 1.04
C PRO A 63 -6.40 -18.29 1.44
N TYR A 64 -5.20 -18.15 1.98
CA TYR A 64 -4.36 -19.28 2.42
C TYR A 64 -5.11 -20.21 3.38
N GLU A 65 -5.87 -19.63 4.32
CA GLU A 65 -6.62 -20.39 5.32
C GLU A 65 -7.71 -21.28 4.71
N PHE A 66 -8.20 -20.97 3.51
CA PHE A 66 -9.14 -21.83 2.80
C PHE A 66 -8.57 -23.24 2.57
N GLY A 67 -7.24 -23.33 2.39
CA GLY A 67 -6.54 -24.58 2.09
C GLY A 67 -6.24 -25.46 3.30
N ARG A 68 -6.36 -24.94 4.53
CA ARG A 68 -6.02 -25.70 5.75
C ARG A 68 -6.82 -27.00 5.85
N PRO A 69 -8.15 -27.02 5.68
CA PRO A 69 -8.90 -28.26 5.81
C PRO A 69 -8.66 -29.21 4.62
N LEU A 70 -8.28 -28.68 3.44
CA LEU A 70 -7.96 -29.50 2.27
C LEU A 70 -6.74 -30.42 2.52
N VAL A 71 -5.84 -30.01 3.41
CA VAL A 71 -4.69 -30.82 3.84
C VAL A 71 -4.90 -31.50 5.21
N GLY A 72 -6.13 -31.52 5.73
CA GLY A 72 -6.47 -32.17 6.99
C GLY A 72 -6.01 -31.41 8.25
N LEU A 73 -5.99 -30.08 8.20
CA LEU A 73 -5.79 -29.19 9.34
C LEU A 73 -7.11 -28.51 9.76
N SER A 74 -7.10 -27.85 10.92
CA SER A 74 -8.30 -27.18 11.46
C SER A 74 -8.78 -26.04 10.55
N SER A 75 -10.10 -25.94 10.40
CA SER A 75 -10.80 -24.83 9.72
C SER A 75 -10.95 -23.59 10.58
N ALA A 76 -10.54 -23.63 11.86
CA ALA A 76 -10.58 -22.48 12.73
C ALA A 76 -9.63 -21.40 12.21
N VAL A 77 -10.19 -20.24 11.87
CA VAL A 77 -9.44 -19.04 11.51
C VAL A 77 -9.50 -18.09 12.71
N PRO A 78 -8.36 -17.77 13.35
CA PRO A 78 -8.34 -16.76 14.39
C PRO A 78 -8.85 -15.42 13.83
N ALA A 79 -9.78 -14.77 14.54
CA ALA A 79 -10.24 -13.44 14.18
C ALA A 79 -9.15 -12.40 14.54
N SER A 80 -8.11 -12.29 13.72
CA SER A 80 -6.99 -11.36 13.94
C SER A 80 -7.16 -10.03 13.20
N SER A 81 -7.92 -10.01 12.11
CA SER A 81 -8.04 -8.86 11.22
C SER A 81 -9.42 -8.77 10.59
N ARG A 82 -9.88 -7.55 10.31
CA ARG A 82 -11.11 -7.26 9.54
C ARG A 82 -10.80 -6.95 8.07
N LEU A 83 -9.55 -7.09 7.65
CA LEU A 83 -9.16 -6.86 6.26
C LEU A 83 -9.78 -7.93 5.34
N PRO A 84 -10.09 -7.58 4.08
CA PRO A 84 -10.59 -8.54 3.12
C PRO A 84 -9.70 -9.78 2.99
N GLY A 85 -10.31 -10.97 2.92
CA GLY A 85 -9.61 -12.25 2.78
C GLY A 85 -9.09 -12.85 4.09
N HIS A 86 -9.26 -12.21 5.24
CA HIS A 86 -8.90 -12.78 6.55
C HIS A 86 -9.98 -13.68 7.17
N ASP A 87 -11.14 -13.81 6.54
CA ASP A 87 -12.22 -14.70 6.99
C ASP A 87 -12.02 -16.18 6.57
N GLY A 88 -10.95 -16.46 5.80
CA GLY A 88 -10.63 -17.78 5.27
C GLY A 88 -11.61 -18.29 4.22
N ARG A 89 -12.53 -17.46 3.73
CA ARG A 89 -13.56 -17.87 2.77
C ARG A 89 -13.04 -17.76 1.35
N LEU A 90 -13.28 -18.79 0.55
CA LEU A 90 -13.18 -18.65 -0.90
C LEU A 90 -14.33 -17.78 -1.39
N ARG A 91 -14.02 -16.76 -2.19
CA ARG A 91 -15.00 -15.84 -2.77
C ARG A 91 -14.92 -15.90 -4.29
N VAL A 92 -16.07 -16.08 -4.92
CA VAL A 92 -16.24 -15.88 -6.36
C VAL A 92 -17.06 -14.62 -6.56
N LEU A 93 -16.42 -13.55 -7.04
CA LEU A 93 -17.11 -12.32 -7.41
C LEU A 93 -17.69 -12.47 -8.81
N LEU A 94 -18.97 -12.11 -8.97
CA LEU A 94 -19.72 -12.25 -10.20
C LEU A 94 -20.01 -10.88 -10.83
N PHE A 95 -19.76 -10.77 -12.13
CA PHE A 95 -19.89 -9.52 -12.88
C PHE A 95 -20.71 -9.71 -14.14
N ARG A 96 -21.49 -8.69 -14.53
CA ARG A 96 -22.32 -8.72 -15.76
C ARG A 96 -21.53 -8.48 -17.03
N ALA A 97 -20.37 -7.83 -16.93
CA ALA A 97 -19.53 -7.52 -18.08
C ALA A 97 -18.07 -7.86 -17.78
N MET A 98 -17.39 -8.41 -18.80
CA MET A 98 -15.96 -8.65 -18.82
C MET A 98 -15.41 -8.29 -20.20
N GLN A 99 -14.36 -7.47 -20.23
CA GLN A 99 -13.67 -7.07 -21.46
C GLN A 99 -12.20 -7.50 -21.38
N VAL A 100 -11.68 -8.04 -22.48
CA VAL A 100 -10.24 -8.33 -22.60
C VAL A 100 -9.55 -7.11 -23.19
N LEU A 101 -8.51 -6.64 -22.51
CA LEU A 101 -7.79 -5.40 -22.81
C LEU A 101 -6.31 -5.69 -23.09
N SER A 102 -5.74 -4.92 -24.01
CA SER A 102 -4.30 -4.76 -24.15
C SER A 102 -3.73 -3.83 -23.06
N ALA A 103 -2.41 -3.88 -22.85
CA ALA A 103 -1.73 -2.99 -21.91
C ALA A 103 -1.99 -1.49 -22.19
N ALA A 104 -2.06 -1.09 -23.47
CA ALA A 104 -2.35 0.29 -23.88
C ALA A 104 -3.80 0.69 -23.59
N GLU A 105 -4.75 -0.23 -23.70
CA GLU A 105 -6.14 0.00 -23.34
C GLU A 105 -6.33 0.14 -21.82
N VAL A 106 -5.54 -0.59 -21.03
CA VAL A 106 -5.47 -0.41 -19.57
C VAL A 106 -4.92 0.97 -19.21
N ASP A 107 -3.87 1.44 -19.90
CA ASP A 107 -3.37 2.80 -19.71
C ASP A 107 -4.43 3.85 -20.03
N ALA A 108 -5.15 3.68 -21.15
CA ALA A 108 -6.25 4.56 -21.53
C ALA A 108 -7.42 4.52 -20.53
N LEU A 109 -7.70 3.37 -19.91
CA LEU A 109 -8.67 3.26 -18.81
C LEU A 109 -8.24 4.11 -17.61
N PHE A 110 -6.96 4.04 -17.19
CA PHE A 110 -6.46 4.86 -16.10
C PHE A 110 -6.43 6.35 -16.43
N ASP A 111 -6.14 6.74 -17.67
CA ASP A 111 -6.20 8.14 -18.10
C ASP A 111 -7.63 8.70 -18.09
N ALA A 112 -8.63 7.86 -18.39
CA ALA A 112 -10.04 8.23 -18.34
C ALA A 112 -10.65 8.14 -16.93
N TRP A 113 -9.90 7.70 -15.92
CA TRP A 113 -10.38 7.49 -14.56
C TRP A 113 -9.90 8.62 -13.63
N PRO A 114 -10.75 9.58 -13.24
CA PRO A 114 -10.33 10.73 -12.42
C PRO A 114 -9.64 10.34 -11.10
N GLU A 115 -10.15 9.31 -10.42
CA GLU A 115 -9.57 8.79 -9.17
C GLU A 115 -8.29 7.97 -9.39
N ALA A 116 -7.87 7.72 -10.63
CA ALA A 116 -6.57 7.14 -10.92
C ALA A 116 -5.42 8.17 -11.01
N ASP A 117 -5.75 9.46 -10.91
CA ASP A 117 -4.78 10.56 -10.89
C ASP A 117 -4.62 11.16 -9.47
N GLY A 118 -3.56 11.92 -9.27
CA GLY A 118 -3.24 12.58 -8.00
C GLY A 118 -2.50 11.69 -7.02
N ALA A 119 -1.99 12.28 -5.93
CA ALA A 119 -1.12 11.59 -4.97
C ALA A 119 -1.80 10.42 -4.25
N ALA A 120 -1.10 9.31 -4.16
CA ALA A 120 -1.54 8.11 -3.46
C ALA A 120 -0.31 7.33 -2.99
N GLY A 121 -0.37 6.76 -1.80
CA GLY A 121 0.78 6.12 -1.19
C GLY A 121 0.47 5.45 0.13
N LEU A 122 1.54 4.97 0.76
CA LEU A 122 1.53 4.26 2.04
C LEU A 122 2.47 4.95 3.01
N PHE A 123 2.13 4.94 4.29
CA PHE A 123 2.96 5.50 5.36
C PHE A 123 2.78 4.75 6.67
N ASP A 124 3.65 5.03 7.63
CA ASP A 124 3.67 4.42 8.97
C ASP A 124 3.74 2.88 8.91
N GLY A 125 4.67 2.37 8.10
CA GLY A 125 4.93 0.95 7.97
C GLY A 125 5.48 0.32 9.26
N ALA A 126 4.79 -0.69 9.78
CA ALA A 126 5.20 -1.46 10.95
C ALA A 126 5.17 -2.97 10.64
N ALA A 127 6.30 -3.64 10.83
CA ALA A 127 6.39 -5.09 10.70
C ALA A 127 5.81 -5.79 11.93
N SER A 128 5.12 -6.91 11.73
CA SER A 128 4.56 -7.74 12.83
C SER A 128 5.63 -8.55 13.58
N VAL A 129 6.84 -8.61 13.03
CA VAL A 129 8.01 -9.33 13.57
C VAL A 129 9.21 -8.40 13.46
N ASP A 130 9.96 -8.24 14.55
CA ASP A 130 11.23 -7.53 14.55
C ASP A 130 12.39 -8.45 14.10
N HIS A 131 13.58 -7.87 13.92
CA HIS A 131 14.75 -8.60 13.44
C HIS A 131 15.10 -9.79 14.32
N ASP A 132 15.13 -9.60 15.64
CA ASP A 132 15.54 -10.64 16.58
C ASP A 132 14.55 -11.80 16.60
N ALA A 133 13.25 -11.51 16.61
CA ALA A 133 12.22 -12.54 16.51
C ALA A 133 12.29 -13.31 15.18
N TYR A 134 12.61 -12.62 14.07
CA TYR A 134 12.83 -13.26 12.77
C TYR A 134 14.01 -14.24 12.83
N VAL A 135 15.17 -13.81 13.34
CA VAL A 135 16.37 -14.66 13.48
C VAL A 135 16.06 -15.91 14.33
N HIS A 136 15.34 -15.76 15.44
CA HIS A 136 14.93 -16.90 16.26
C HIS A 136 13.99 -17.86 15.52
N ALA A 137 13.07 -17.35 14.70
CA ALA A 137 12.20 -18.19 13.89
C ALA A 137 12.98 -19.01 12.84
N ILE A 138 13.98 -18.40 12.19
CA ILE A 138 14.85 -19.10 11.23
C ILE A 138 15.61 -20.25 11.90
N ALA A 139 16.21 -20.01 13.06
CA ALA A 139 16.90 -21.06 13.81
C ALA A 139 15.97 -22.24 14.15
N ARG A 140 14.74 -21.95 14.60
CA ARG A 140 13.73 -23.00 14.86
C ARG A 140 13.34 -23.77 13.59
N ILE A 141 13.24 -23.10 12.44
CA ILE A 141 12.96 -23.76 11.16
C ILE A 141 14.10 -24.71 10.78
N GLN A 142 15.35 -24.27 10.96
CA GLN A 142 16.52 -25.11 10.69
C GLN A 142 16.55 -26.35 11.59
N ASP A 143 16.14 -26.26 12.86
CA ASP A 143 15.98 -27.42 13.73
C ASP A 143 14.96 -28.43 13.16
N TRP A 144 13.82 -27.97 12.66
CA TRP A 144 12.81 -28.82 12.01
C TRP A 144 13.34 -29.47 10.72
N ILE A 145 14.10 -28.72 9.91
CA ILE A 145 14.71 -29.24 8.69
C ILE A 145 15.77 -30.30 9.04
N ALA A 146 16.63 -30.04 10.02
CA ALA A 146 17.65 -30.97 10.50
C ALA A 146 17.05 -32.27 11.05
N ALA A 147 15.88 -32.18 11.69
CA ALA A 147 15.12 -33.34 12.17
C ALA A 147 14.44 -34.14 11.03
N GLY A 148 14.42 -33.61 9.80
CA GLY A 148 13.77 -34.23 8.65
C GLY A 148 12.24 -34.04 8.63
N ASP A 149 11.70 -33.08 9.38
CA ASP A 149 10.26 -32.79 9.40
C ASP A 149 9.77 -32.07 8.13
N THR A 150 10.65 -31.29 7.49
CA THR A 150 10.35 -30.48 6.29
C THR A 150 11.64 -30.20 5.52
N TYR A 151 11.53 -29.93 4.22
CA TYR A 151 12.65 -29.56 3.35
C TYR A 151 12.80 -28.04 3.19
N GLU A 152 11.66 -27.34 3.13
CA GLU A 152 11.56 -25.89 3.00
C GLU A 152 10.37 -25.41 3.84
N VAL A 153 10.47 -24.21 4.42
CA VAL A 153 9.34 -23.51 5.03
C VAL A 153 9.30 -22.10 4.48
N ASN A 154 8.22 -21.71 3.82
CA ASN A 154 8.01 -20.30 3.49
C ASN A 154 7.58 -19.56 4.76
N TYR A 155 8.51 -18.88 5.45
CA TYR A 155 8.24 -18.14 6.68
C TYR A 155 7.85 -16.69 6.36
N THR A 156 6.79 -16.21 6.98
CA THR A 156 6.20 -14.92 6.61
C THR A 156 5.85 -14.05 7.81
N TYR A 157 5.83 -12.74 7.58
CA TYR A 157 5.33 -11.73 8.49
C TYR A 157 4.47 -10.71 7.74
N ARG A 158 3.86 -9.76 8.46
CA ARG A 158 3.01 -8.71 7.90
C ARG A 158 3.70 -7.36 8.04
N LEU A 159 3.60 -6.54 7.00
CA LEU A 159 3.85 -5.11 7.06
C LEU A 159 2.51 -4.39 7.04
N ARG A 160 2.19 -3.72 8.15
CA ARG A 160 0.96 -2.92 8.31
C ARG A 160 1.28 -1.47 8.04
N MET A 161 0.44 -0.81 7.26
CA MET A 161 0.62 0.57 6.81
C MET A 161 -0.72 1.29 6.79
N THR A 162 -0.67 2.61 6.69
CA THR A 162 -1.83 3.43 6.36
C THR A 162 -1.74 3.86 4.90
N ALA A 163 -2.80 3.61 4.13
CA ALA A 163 -2.89 4.04 2.74
C ALA A 163 -3.72 5.32 2.61
N PHE A 164 -3.31 6.20 1.70
CA PHE A 164 -4.04 7.41 1.33
C PHE A 164 -4.14 7.53 -0.20
N GLY A 165 -5.07 8.38 -0.63
CA GLY A 165 -5.42 8.49 -2.05
C GLY A 165 -6.30 7.32 -2.49
N ALA A 166 -6.75 7.39 -3.74
CA ALA A 166 -7.62 6.37 -4.29
C ALA A 166 -6.86 5.08 -4.64
N PRO A 167 -7.47 3.89 -4.46
CA PRO A 167 -6.86 2.61 -4.83
C PRO A 167 -6.40 2.54 -6.29
N ALA A 168 -7.14 3.14 -7.23
CA ALA A 168 -6.75 3.20 -8.63
C ALA A 168 -5.45 3.99 -8.84
N ALA A 169 -5.31 5.15 -8.21
CA ALA A 169 -4.09 5.96 -8.27
C ALA A 169 -2.88 5.28 -7.60
N LEU A 170 -3.11 4.54 -6.51
CA LEU A 170 -2.07 3.76 -5.85
C LEU A 170 -1.62 2.58 -6.73
N TYR A 171 -2.57 1.85 -7.31
CA TYR A 171 -2.26 0.72 -8.19
C TYR A 171 -1.55 1.17 -9.47
N ARG A 172 -1.98 2.28 -10.10
CA ARG A 172 -1.30 2.85 -11.27
C ARG A 172 0.19 3.08 -11.01
N ARG A 173 0.55 3.60 -9.82
CA ARG A 173 1.94 3.79 -9.40
C ARG A 173 2.68 2.47 -9.17
N LEU A 174 2.04 1.53 -8.47
CA LEU A 174 2.61 0.21 -8.21
C LEU A 174 2.87 -0.55 -9.53
N ARG A 175 1.90 -0.52 -10.45
CA ARG A 175 1.98 -1.08 -11.80
C ARG A 175 3.15 -0.50 -12.59
N ALA A 176 3.32 0.82 -12.59
CA ALA A 176 4.45 1.47 -13.26
C ALA A 176 5.81 1.10 -12.65
N ARG A 177 5.86 0.93 -11.32
CA ARG A 177 7.07 0.57 -10.58
C ARG A 177 7.45 -0.89 -10.73
N GLN A 178 6.46 -1.78 -10.81
CA GLN A 178 6.66 -3.23 -10.88
C GLN A 178 5.64 -3.87 -11.83
N PRO A 179 5.86 -3.77 -13.15
CA PRO A 179 5.03 -4.45 -14.13
C PRO A 179 5.16 -5.96 -13.95
N VAL A 180 4.02 -6.67 -13.96
CA VAL A 180 3.95 -8.12 -13.76
C VAL A 180 2.87 -8.75 -14.65
N PRO A 181 2.98 -10.06 -14.95
CA PRO A 181 2.01 -10.78 -15.78
C PRO A 181 0.66 -11.08 -15.09
N TYR A 182 0.61 -11.04 -13.74
CA TYR A 182 -0.58 -11.41 -12.98
C TYR A 182 -0.96 -10.36 -11.92
N GLY A 183 -0.95 -9.10 -12.34
CA GLY A 183 -1.42 -7.98 -11.53
C GLY A 183 -2.93 -8.03 -11.28
N ALA A 184 -3.39 -7.38 -10.23
CA ALA A 184 -4.82 -7.19 -9.99
C ALA A 184 -5.13 -5.89 -9.25
N LEU A 185 -6.18 -5.19 -9.65
CA LEU A 185 -6.83 -4.13 -8.89
C LEU A 185 -8.31 -4.49 -8.72
N ILE A 186 -8.73 -4.79 -7.49
CA ILE A 186 -10.10 -5.23 -7.20
C ILE A 186 -10.71 -4.27 -6.19
N GLY A 187 -11.81 -3.61 -6.55
CA GLY A 187 -12.66 -2.87 -5.63
C GLY A 187 -13.76 -3.77 -5.09
N LEU A 188 -13.86 -3.91 -3.77
CA LEU A 188 -14.74 -4.88 -3.12
C LEU A 188 -16.08 -4.28 -2.67
N PRO A 189 -17.16 -5.08 -2.57
CA PRO A 189 -18.48 -4.65 -2.09
C PRO A 189 -18.48 -3.98 -0.71
N GLU A 190 -17.63 -4.46 0.19
CA GLU A 190 -17.46 -3.91 1.54
C GLU A 190 -16.62 -2.62 1.58
N GLY A 191 -16.20 -2.09 0.42
CA GLY A 191 -15.44 -0.84 0.30
C GLY A 191 -13.92 -1.02 0.42
N GLY A 192 -13.42 -2.22 0.70
CA GLY A 192 -12.00 -2.57 0.66
C GLY A 192 -11.45 -2.69 -0.77
N ALA A 193 -10.14 -2.88 -0.89
CA ALA A 193 -9.50 -3.09 -2.19
C ALA A 193 -8.31 -4.06 -2.12
N ILE A 194 -8.06 -4.78 -3.21
CA ILE A 194 -6.89 -5.65 -3.38
C ILE A 194 -6.04 -5.09 -4.52
N LEU A 195 -4.75 -4.87 -4.24
CA LEU A 195 -3.76 -4.40 -5.21
C LEU A 195 -2.63 -5.43 -5.28
N SER A 196 -2.66 -6.30 -6.29
CA SER A 196 -1.67 -7.36 -6.50
C SER A 196 -0.68 -7.00 -7.59
N CYS A 197 0.61 -7.18 -7.30
CA CYS A 197 1.70 -7.15 -8.27
C CYS A 197 2.37 -8.54 -8.32
N SER A 198 1.56 -9.60 -8.45
CA SER A 198 2.06 -10.98 -8.44
C SER A 198 2.77 -11.33 -9.75
N PRO A 199 4.00 -11.87 -9.67
CA PRO A 199 4.70 -12.38 -10.83
C PRO A 199 4.43 -13.87 -11.10
N GLU A 200 3.86 -14.62 -10.13
CA GLU A 200 3.89 -16.09 -10.13
C GLU A 200 2.54 -16.70 -10.53
N LEU A 201 2.61 -17.61 -11.51
CA LEU A 201 1.49 -18.45 -11.91
C LEU A 201 1.31 -19.57 -10.89
N PHE A 202 0.13 -19.65 -10.26
CA PHE A 202 -0.23 -20.84 -9.51
C PHE A 202 -0.56 -21.99 -10.47
N PHE A 203 -1.61 -21.81 -11.28
CA PHE A 203 -1.86 -22.68 -12.42
C PHE A 203 -2.74 -21.96 -13.46
N SER A 204 -2.67 -22.43 -14.70
CA SER A 204 -3.65 -22.09 -15.74
C SER A 204 -4.23 -23.35 -16.33
N HIS A 205 -5.47 -23.25 -16.82
CA HIS A 205 -6.12 -24.29 -17.59
C HIS A 205 -6.44 -23.75 -18.98
N ARG A 206 -6.04 -24.46 -20.02
CA ARG A 206 -6.43 -24.18 -21.40
C ARG A 206 -6.73 -25.47 -22.15
N ALA A 207 -7.96 -25.59 -22.67
CA ALA A 207 -8.38 -26.71 -23.51
C ALA A 207 -8.09 -28.13 -22.96
N GLY A 208 -8.04 -28.31 -21.63
CA GLY A 208 -7.72 -29.59 -20.98
C GLY A 208 -6.29 -29.77 -20.50
N SER A 209 -5.41 -28.79 -20.73
CA SER A 209 -4.05 -28.78 -20.20
C SER A 209 -3.96 -27.86 -18.99
N LEU A 210 -3.46 -28.39 -17.88
CA LEU A 210 -3.03 -27.62 -16.72
C LEU A 210 -1.55 -27.28 -16.86
N VAL A 211 -1.20 -26.02 -16.60
CA VAL A 211 0.18 -25.53 -16.62
C VAL A 211 0.48 -24.80 -15.33
N ALA A 212 1.59 -25.15 -14.68
CA ALA A 212 2.20 -24.41 -13.58
C ALA A 212 3.61 -23.96 -13.97
N ARG A 213 4.02 -22.78 -13.49
CA ARG A 213 5.32 -22.20 -13.82
C ARG A 213 6.04 -21.71 -12.58
N PRO A 214 6.73 -22.59 -11.83
CA PRO A 214 7.53 -22.18 -10.69
C PRO A 214 8.66 -21.26 -11.11
N MET A 215 8.98 -20.32 -10.22
CA MET A 215 10.02 -19.32 -10.44
C MET A 215 10.93 -19.28 -9.22
N LYS A 216 12.22 -19.54 -9.43
CA LYS A 216 13.28 -19.46 -8.40
C LYS A 216 14.56 -19.04 -9.09
N GLY A 217 15.30 -18.10 -8.50
CA GLY A 217 16.50 -17.50 -9.09
C GLY A 217 16.20 -16.25 -9.90
N THR A 218 16.85 -15.15 -9.52
CA THR A 218 16.68 -13.83 -10.12
C THR A 218 18.05 -13.17 -10.28
N ALA A 219 18.29 -12.55 -11.42
CA ALA A 219 19.46 -11.70 -11.66
C ALA A 219 19.01 -10.32 -12.12
N PRO A 220 19.78 -9.24 -11.85
CA PRO A 220 19.44 -7.92 -12.38
C PRO A 220 19.57 -7.92 -13.91
N ALA A 221 18.55 -7.42 -14.60
CA ALA A 221 18.69 -7.09 -16.01
C ALA A 221 19.43 -5.77 -16.13
N SER A 222 20.31 -5.67 -17.12
CA SER A 222 21.07 -4.46 -17.46
C SER A 222 20.40 -3.65 -18.57
N GLY A 223 19.52 -4.28 -19.35
CA GLY A 223 18.97 -3.71 -20.58
C GLY A 223 19.92 -3.78 -21.77
N ASP A 224 21.12 -4.32 -21.57
CA ASP A 224 22.07 -4.67 -22.63
C ASP A 224 21.90 -6.16 -22.97
N PRO A 225 21.48 -6.50 -24.21
CA PRO A 225 21.23 -7.89 -24.59
C PRO A 225 22.43 -8.83 -24.41
N GLU A 226 23.66 -8.37 -24.63
CA GLU A 226 24.84 -9.24 -24.51
C GLU A 226 25.17 -9.52 -23.05
N VAL A 227 25.08 -8.50 -22.20
CA VAL A 227 25.29 -8.64 -20.75
C VAL A 227 24.18 -9.49 -20.13
N ASP A 228 22.93 -9.28 -20.55
CA ASP A 228 21.79 -10.01 -20.04
C ASP A 228 21.79 -11.47 -20.49
N GLU A 229 22.23 -11.77 -21.71
CA GLU A 229 22.43 -13.14 -22.16
C GLU A 229 23.51 -13.83 -21.30
N ALA A 230 24.66 -13.18 -21.06
CA ALA A 230 25.70 -13.74 -20.21
C ALA A 230 25.22 -13.99 -18.77
N ARG A 231 24.44 -13.06 -18.21
CA ARG A 231 23.81 -13.21 -16.88
C ARG A 231 22.75 -14.31 -16.87
N ALA A 232 21.98 -14.44 -17.94
CA ALA A 232 20.97 -15.49 -18.08
C ALA A 232 21.63 -16.87 -18.11
N VAL A 233 22.69 -17.04 -18.89
CA VAL A 233 23.49 -18.27 -18.93
C VAL A 233 24.09 -18.58 -17.56
N ALA A 234 24.63 -17.57 -16.86
CA ALA A 234 25.19 -17.76 -15.52
C ALA A 234 24.11 -18.18 -14.50
N LEU A 235 22.94 -17.52 -14.50
CA LEU A 235 21.82 -17.85 -13.62
C LEU A 235 21.25 -19.24 -13.90
N ALA A 236 21.10 -19.60 -15.19
CA ALA A 236 20.63 -20.91 -15.60
C ALA A 236 21.60 -22.04 -15.21
N ALA A 237 22.89 -21.73 -15.03
CA ALA A 237 23.93 -22.68 -14.64
C ALA A 237 24.16 -22.75 -13.11
N ASP A 238 23.67 -21.78 -12.34
CA ASP A 238 23.90 -21.68 -10.89
C ASP A 238 23.33 -22.90 -10.14
N GLU A 239 24.21 -23.62 -9.45
CA GLU A 239 23.88 -24.91 -8.84
C GLU A 239 22.83 -24.77 -7.72
N LYS A 240 22.91 -23.72 -6.91
CA LYS A 240 21.96 -23.46 -5.82
C LYS A 240 20.56 -23.19 -6.37
N ASN A 241 20.45 -22.22 -7.28
CA ASN A 241 19.17 -21.84 -7.87
C ASN A 241 18.52 -23.00 -8.64
N ARG A 242 19.31 -23.81 -9.35
CA ARG A 242 18.80 -25.01 -10.05
C ARG A 242 18.29 -26.07 -9.07
N ALA A 243 19.00 -26.30 -7.97
CA ALA A 243 18.59 -27.28 -6.97
C ALA A 243 17.25 -26.88 -6.34
N GLU A 244 17.11 -25.60 -5.93
CA GLU A 244 15.84 -25.07 -5.42
C GLU A 244 14.71 -25.17 -6.45
N ASN A 245 14.96 -24.73 -7.69
CA ASN A 245 13.95 -24.78 -8.75
C ASN A 245 13.50 -26.22 -9.06
N LEU A 246 14.45 -27.16 -9.14
CA LEU A 246 14.16 -28.56 -9.40
C LEU A 246 13.31 -29.19 -8.30
N MET A 247 13.62 -28.88 -7.03
CA MET A 247 12.80 -29.32 -5.89
C MET A 247 11.35 -28.86 -6.03
N ILE A 248 11.12 -27.59 -6.42
CA ILE A 248 9.77 -27.08 -6.65
C ILE A 248 9.10 -27.73 -7.87
N VAL A 249 9.85 -27.96 -8.96
CA VAL A 249 9.34 -28.67 -10.15
C VAL A 249 8.84 -30.06 -9.75
N ASP A 250 9.60 -30.81 -8.97
CA ASP A 250 9.18 -32.14 -8.53
C ASP A 250 7.96 -32.10 -7.62
N LEU A 251 7.84 -31.10 -6.74
CA LEU A 251 6.63 -30.86 -5.96
C LEU A 251 5.42 -30.64 -6.87
N LEU A 252 5.55 -29.76 -7.87
CA LEU A 252 4.43 -29.42 -8.76
C LEU A 252 4.07 -30.55 -9.71
N ARG A 253 5.03 -31.35 -10.14
CA ARG A 253 4.79 -32.61 -10.88
C ARG A 253 3.96 -33.58 -10.05
N ASN A 254 4.29 -33.74 -8.77
CA ASN A 254 3.53 -34.60 -7.86
C ASN A 254 2.11 -34.06 -7.63
N ASP A 255 1.95 -32.75 -7.46
CA ASP A 255 0.64 -32.13 -7.26
C ASP A 255 -0.24 -32.26 -8.53
N LEU A 256 0.28 -31.93 -9.71
CA LEU A 256 -0.43 -32.14 -10.98
C LEU A 256 -0.74 -33.61 -11.26
N GLY A 257 0.16 -34.52 -10.88
CA GLY A 257 0.00 -35.97 -11.05
C GLY A 257 -1.22 -36.56 -10.33
N ARG A 258 -1.78 -35.86 -9.33
CA ARG A 258 -3.02 -36.29 -8.64
C ARG A 258 -4.27 -36.13 -9.50
N LEU A 259 -4.24 -35.23 -10.48
CA LEU A 259 -5.35 -34.91 -11.38
C LEU A 259 -5.11 -35.41 -12.80
N ALA A 260 -3.84 -35.50 -13.19
CA ALA A 260 -3.42 -35.77 -14.55
C ALA A 260 -3.86 -37.14 -15.05
N ARG A 261 -4.13 -37.23 -16.35
CA ARG A 261 -4.16 -38.50 -17.07
C ARG A 261 -2.82 -39.23 -16.87
N PRO A 262 -2.82 -40.56 -16.60
CA PRO A 262 -1.58 -41.30 -16.44
C PRO A 262 -0.62 -41.08 -17.61
N GLY A 263 0.63 -40.68 -17.29
CA GLY A 263 1.68 -40.41 -18.28
C GLY A 263 1.60 -39.06 -19.00
N SER A 264 0.66 -38.17 -18.67
CA SER A 264 0.54 -36.85 -19.31
C SER A 264 1.39 -35.75 -18.67
N VAL A 265 1.89 -35.94 -17.44
CA VAL A 265 2.72 -34.95 -16.74
C VAL A 265 4.08 -34.81 -17.43
N ARG A 266 4.41 -33.59 -17.88
CA ARG A 266 5.63 -33.27 -18.63
C ARG A 266 6.29 -32.00 -18.09
N VAL A 267 7.59 -31.86 -18.34
CA VAL A 267 8.38 -30.66 -18.05
C VAL A 267 9.02 -30.18 -19.35
N PRO A 268 8.28 -29.48 -20.22
CA PRO A 268 8.78 -29.10 -21.55
C PRO A 268 9.92 -28.08 -21.52
N ALA A 269 10.03 -27.29 -20.45
CA ALA A 269 11.10 -26.31 -20.26
C ALA A 269 11.57 -26.34 -18.81
N LEU A 270 12.89 -26.39 -18.60
CA LEU A 270 13.53 -26.45 -17.29
C LEU A 270 14.66 -25.42 -17.26
N PHE A 271 14.69 -24.58 -16.22
CA PHE A 271 15.69 -23.53 -16.01
C PHE A 271 15.73 -22.47 -17.13
N GLU A 272 14.57 -22.18 -17.73
CA GLU A 272 14.45 -21.14 -18.75
C GLU A 272 14.55 -19.77 -18.09
N VAL A 273 15.55 -18.98 -18.46
CA VAL A 273 15.75 -17.62 -17.97
C VAL A 273 15.19 -16.63 -18.97
N THR A 274 14.19 -15.86 -18.57
CA THR A 274 13.58 -14.84 -19.42
C THR A 274 13.62 -13.45 -18.76
N PRO A 275 13.69 -12.36 -19.55
CA PRO A 275 13.57 -11.02 -19.02
C PRO A 275 12.16 -10.73 -18.49
N TYR A 276 12.07 -10.23 -17.26
CA TYR A 276 10.87 -9.70 -16.62
C TYR A 276 11.13 -8.28 -16.12
N GLY A 277 10.89 -7.30 -17.00
CA GLY A 277 11.13 -5.90 -16.69
C GLY A 277 12.61 -5.62 -16.40
N SER A 278 12.94 -5.26 -15.16
CA SER A 278 14.32 -4.94 -14.73
C SER A 278 15.10 -6.12 -14.16
N VAL A 279 14.55 -7.34 -14.24
CA VAL A 279 15.21 -8.57 -13.77
C VAL A 279 15.15 -9.67 -14.82
N LEU A 280 16.10 -10.60 -14.73
CA LEU A 280 16.06 -11.90 -15.39
C LEU A 280 15.50 -12.91 -14.38
N GLN A 281 14.51 -13.69 -14.78
CA GLN A 281 13.86 -14.67 -13.92
C GLN A 281 14.04 -16.07 -14.49
N MET A 282 14.55 -16.98 -13.68
CA MET A 282 14.56 -18.40 -14.03
C MET A 282 13.19 -19.02 -13.70
N THR A 283 12.64 -19.74 -14.68
CA THR A 283 11.35 -20.41 -14.63
C THR A 283 11.47 -21.83 -15.19
N SER A 284 10.58 -22.70 -14.73
CA SER A 284 10.40 -24.03 -15.32
C SER A 284 8.92 -24.23 -15.60
N THR A 285 8.57 -24.96 -16.64
CA THR A 285 7.17 -25.21 -17.00
C THR A 285 6.83 -26.66 -16.73
N VAL A 286 5.77 -26.90 -15.93
CA VAL A 286 5.19 -28.22 -15.70
C VAL A 286 3.78 -28.23 -16.27
N GLU A 287 3.49 -29.21 -17.13
CA GLU A 287 2.17 -29.33 -17.77
C GLU A 287 1.59 -30.73 -17.58
N ALA A 288 0.26 -30.83 -17.59
CA ALA A 288 -0.45 -32.09 -17.51
C ALA A 288 -1.84 -32.02 -18.17
N GLU A 289 -2.23 -33.07 -18.88
CA GLU A 289 -3.60 -33.20 -19.37
C GLU A 289 -4.54 -33.73 -18.28
N ILE A 290 -5.70 -33.09 -18.11
CA ILE A 290 -6.74 -33.53 -17.16
C ILE A 290 -7.95 -34.21 -17.85
N PRO A 291 -8.61 -35.16 -17.17
CA PRO A 291 -9.88 -35.73 -17.62
C PRO A 291 -10.95 -34.65 -17.91
N PRO A 292 -11.86 -34.87 -18.89
CA PRO A 292 -12.91 -33.89 -19.20
C PRO A 292 -13.87 -33.58 -18.04
N ALA A 293 -14.06 -34.51 -17.12
CA ALA A 293 -14.95 -34.37 -15.98
C ALA A 293 -14.35 -33.58 -14.81
N THR A 294 -13.06 -33.26 -14.85
CA THR A 294 -12.36 -32.54 -13.78
C THR A 294 -12.80 -31.07 -13.75
N GLY A 295 -13.35 -30.64 -12.62
CA GLY A 295 -13.83 -29.28 -12.36
C GLY A 295 -12.82 -28.40 -11.61
N LEU A 296 -13.22 -27.17 -11.29
CA LEU A 296 -12.36 -26.28 -10.48
C LEU A 296 -12.24 -26.79 -9.05
N ALA A 297 -13.32 -27.37 -8.50
CA ALA A 297 -13.30 -27.97 -7.18
C ALA A 297 -12.20 -29.04 -7.04
N ASP A 298 -12.08 -29.95 -8.02
CA ASP A 298 -11.04 -30.97 -8.05
C ASP A 298 -9.63 -30.35 -8.09
N CYS A 299 -9.47 -29.30 -8.90
CA CYS A 299 -8.19 -28.59 -9.03
C CYS A 299 -7.76 -27.96 -7.69
N LEU A 300 -8.67 -27.27 -7.02
CA LEU A 300 -8.39 -26.68 -5.70
C LEU A 300 -8.11 -27.75 -4.65
N ALA A 301 -8.86 -28.85 -4.63
CA ALA A 301 -8.65 -29.95 -3.68
C ALA A 301 -7.25 -30.57 -3.78
N ALA A 302 -6.72 -30.71 -5.01
CA ALA A 302 -5.44 -31.35 -5.22
C ALA A 302 -4.25 -30.38 -5.12
N LEU A 303 -4.40 -29.14 -5.60
CA LEU A 303 -3.29 -28.23 -5.79
C LEU A 303 -3.13 -27.20 -4.66
N PHE A 304 -4.21 -26.83 -3.96
CA PHE A 304 -4.22 -25.71 -3.01
C PHE A 304 -3.89 -26.12 -1.56
N PRO A 305 -3.17 -25.30 -0.77
CA PRO A 305 -2.42 -24.11 -1.18
C PRO A 305 -1.20 -24.46 -2.03
N CYS A 306 -0.69 -23.48 -2.80
CA CYS A 306 0.44 -23.70 -3.69
C CYS A 306 1.69 -24.13 -2.90
N GLY A 307 2.32 -25.23 -3.32
CA GLY A 307 3.46 -25.77 -2.58
C GLY A 307 4.72 -24.91 -2.65
N SER A 308 4.93 -24.15 -3.75
CA SER A 308 6.09 -23.27 -3.95
C SER A 308 6.22 -22.14 -2.91
N ILE A 309 5.12 -21.84 -2.22
CA ILE A 309 4.94 -20.72 -1.29
C ILE A 309 4.46 -21.20 0.08
N THR A 310 4.55 -22.51 0.31
CA THR A 310 4.28 -23.17 1.58
C THR A 310 5.51 -23.94 2.03
N GLY A 311 5.95 -24.91 1.22
CA GLY A 311 7.03 -25.85 1.49
C GLY A 311 6.55 -27.31 1.49
N ALA A 312 7.46 -28.24 1.78
CA ALA A 312 7.26 -29.68 1.59
C ALA A 312 7.84 -30.51 2.76
N PRO A 313 7.14 -31.55 3.25
CA PRO A 313 5.79 -32.00 2.88
C PRO A 313 4.67 -31.05 3.36
N LYS A 314 3.79 -30.64 2.44
CA LYS A 314 2.78 -29.57 2.60
C LYS A 314 2.08 -29.54 3.97
N ARG A 315 1.46 -30.65 4.39
CA ARG A 315 0.73 -30.72 5.67
C ARG A 315 1.62 -30.45 6.88
N ARG A 316 2.83 -31.03 6.92
CA ARG A 316 3.74 -30.89 8.05
C ARG A 316 4.31 -29.48 8.10
N THR A 317 4.70 -28.93 6.95
CA THR A 317 5.17 -27.55 6.82
C THR A 317 4.11 -26.54 7.29
N MET A 318 2.83 -26.73 6.94
CA MET A 318 1.75 -25.87 7.43
C MET A 318 1.56 -25.91 8.96
N GLN A 319 1.81 -27.06 9.61
CA GLN A 319 1.80 -27.14 11.08
C GLN A 319 2.98 -26.38 11.71
N ILE A 320 4.14 -26.39 11.05
CA ILE A 320 5.33 -25.63 11.48
C ILE A 320 5.04 -24.13 11.34
N ILE A 321 4.43 -23.71 10.23
CA ILE A 321 3.97 -22.33 10.01
C ILE A 321 3.02 -21.91 11.13
N ASP A 322 2.03 -22.73 11.48
CA ASP A 322 1.09 -22.43 12.59
C ASP A 322 1.76 -22.27 13.96
N ALA A 323 2.91 -22.91 14.17
CA ALA A 323 3.68 -22.82 15.41
C ALA A 323 4.67 -21.64 15.44
N LEU A 324 4.86 -20.95 14.31
CA LEU A 324 5.80 -19.84 14.13
C LEU A 324 5.11 -18.51 13.88
N GLU A 325 4.07 -18.49 13.04
CA GLU A 325 3.32 -17.29 12.70
C GLU A 325 2.23 -17.03 13.74
N SER A 326 2.23 -15.81 14.30
CA SER A 326 1.27 -15.41 15.34
C SER A 326 -0.12 -15.08 14.81
N GLU A 327 -0.27 -14.94 13.49
CA GLU A 327 -1.48 -14.44 12.85
C GLU A 327 -1.70 -15.12 11.48
N PRO A 328 -2.95 -15.29 11.03
CA PRO A 328 -3.26 -15.82 9.70
C PRO A 328 -2.65 -14.97 8.56
N ARG A 329 -2.49 -15.60 7.40
CA ARG A 329 -2.00 -14.99 6.16
C ARG A 329 -3.10 -14.26 5.38
N GLY A 330 -4.35 -14.68 5.54
CA GLY A 330 -5.46 -14.13 4.78
C GLY A 330 -5.27 -14.39 3.29
N LEU A 331 -5.49 -13.35 2.46
CA LEU A 331 -5.30 -13.51 1.01
C LEU A 331 -3.82 -13.78 0.63
N TYR A 332 -2.85 -13.32 1.42
CA TYR A 332 -1.44 -13.51 1.11
C TYR A 332 -1.07 -15.00 1.06
N THR A 333 -0.29 -15.42 0.06
CA THR A 333 0.01 -16.84 -0.26
C THR A 333 -1.21 -17.69 -0.62
N GLY A 334 -2.38 -17.06 -0.77
CA GLY A 334 -3.55 -17.63 -1.39
C GLY A 334 -3.49 -17.55 -2.92
N ALA A 335 -4.65 -17.43 -3.57
CA ALA A 335 -4.76 -17.29 -5.01
C ALA A 335 -5.78 -16.23 -5.43
N ILE A 336 -5.49 -15.57 -6.56
CA ILE A 336 -6.41 -14.69 -7.29
C ILE A 336 -6.46 -15.19 -8.72
N GLY A 337 -7.65 -15.30 -9.30
CA GLY A 337 -7.78 -15.80 -10.67
C GLY A 337 -9.13 -15.59 -11.30
N TRP A 338 -9.27 -16.07 -12.52
CA TRP A 338 -10.52 -16.08 -13.27
C TRP A 338 -10.79 -17.46 -13.86
N ILE A 339 -12.06 -17.74 -14.13
CA ILE A 339 -12.50 -18.94 -14.81
C ILE A 339 -13.67 -18.62 -15.75
N ASP A 340 -13.52 -19.05 -17.01
CA ASP A 340 -14.55 -18.92 -18.04
C ASP A 340 -15.48 -20.14 -18.05
N ALA A 341 -16.66 -19.95 -18.66
CA ALA A 341 -17.60 -21.04 -18.87
C ALA A 341 -16.95 -22.16 -19.71
N PRO A 342 -17.19 -23.44 -19.37
CA PRO A 342 -16.61 -24.55 -20.10
C PRO A 342 -17.14 -24.63 -21.53
N ILE A 343 -16.26 -25.07 -22.43
CA ILE A 343 -16.56 -25.30 -23.85
C ILE A 343 -16.23 -26.76 -24.19
N GLY A 344 -16.93 -27.35 -25.16
CA GLY A 344 -16.56 -28.67 -25.69
C GLY A 344 -16.80 -29.85 -24.73
N GLY A 345 -17.82 -29.76 -23.86
CA GLY A 345 -18.25 -30.87 -23.00
C GLY A 345 -17.34 -31.16 -21.79
N ARG A 346 -16.43 -30.23 -21.46
CA ARG A 346 -15.60 -30.29 -20.24
C ARG A 346 -16.34 -29.72 -19.03
N ALA A 347 -15.93 -30.11 -17.83
CA ALA A 347 -16.42 -29.53 -16.58
C ALA A 347 -15.77 -28.18 -16.25
N MET A 348 -14.53 -27.95 -16.69
CA MET A 348 -13.75 -26.73 -16.47
C MET A 348 -13.49 -25.97 -17.78
N GLY A 349 -13.73 -24.66 -17.77
CA GLY A 349 -13.35 -23.75 -18.86
C GLY A 349 -11.94 -23.22 -18.71
N ASP A 350 -11.52 -22.35 -19.63
CA ASP A 350 -10.20 -21.72 -19.51
C ASP A 350 -10.11 -20.93 -18.21
N ALA A 351 -8.93 -20.95 -17.58
CA ALA A 351 -8.72 -20.33 -16.30
C ALA A 351 -7.27 -19.93 -16.09
N CYS A 352 -7.04 -18.93 -15.23
CA CYS A 352 -5.71 -18.53 -14.81
C CYS A 352 -5.75 -18.06 -13.37
N PHE A 353 -4.88 -18.62 -12.54
CA PHE A 353 -4.73 -18.28 -11.13
C PHE A 353 -3.28 -17.94 -10.84
N SER A 354 -3.05 -16.79 -10.20
CA SER A 354 -1.76 -16.42 -9.65
C SER A 354 -1.71 -16.69 -8.17
N VAL A 355 -0.49 -16.88 -7.66
CA VAL A 355 -0.27 -16.85 -6.22
C VAL A 355 -0.44 -15.41 -5.75
N ALA A 356 -1.20 -15.19 -4.68
CA ALA A 356 -1.39 -13.86 -4.09
C ALA A 356 -0.15 -13.44 -3.27
N ILE A 357 0.92 -13.09 -3.96
CA ILE A 357 2.15 -12.50 -3.41
C ILE A 357 2.38 -11.11 -3.99
N ARG A 358 3.14 -10.27 -3.26
CA ARG A 358 3.26 -8.84 -3.57
C ARG A 358 1.87 -8.19 -3.70
N THR A 359 0.97 -8.59 -2.79
CA THR A 359 -0.43 -8.21 -2.76
C THR A 359 -0.71 -7.35 -1.53
N LEU A 360 -1.08 -6.11 -1.76
CA LEU A 360 -1.52 -5.16 -0.75
C LEU A 360 -3.03 -5.30 -0.57
N VAL A 361 -3.46 -5.56 0.66
CA VAL A 361 -4.87 -5.64 1.06
C VAL A 361 -5.24 -4.37 1.79
N LEU A 362 -6.26 -3.66 1.30
CA LEU A 362 -6.75 -2.42 1.88
C LEU A 362 -8.14 -2.60 2.49
N GLY A 363 -8.33 -2.06 3.69
CA GLY A 363 -9.65 -1.94 4.32
C GLY A 363 -10.54 -0.91 3.63
N ALA A 364 -11.79 -0.87 4.08
CA ALA A 364 -12.71 0.22 3.75
C ALA A 364 -12.12 1.57 4.20
N PRO A 365 -12.42 2.68 3.49
CA PRO A 365 -11.93 3.98 3.91
C PRO A 365 -12.57 4.36 5.25
N GLY A 366 -11.77 4.88 6.17
CA GLY A 366 -12.25 5.50 7.39
C GLY A 366 -13.01 6.80 7.11
N VAL A 367 -13.57 7.39 8.16
CA VAL A 367 -14.13 8.76 8.08
C VAL A 367 -13.10 9.78 7.64
N ASP A 368 -11.82 9.46 7.85
CA ASP A 368 -10.69 10.26 7.46
C ASP A 368 -10.26 10.07 5.99
N GLY A 369 -10.90 9.15 5.26
CA GLY A 369 -10.50 8.76 3.91
C GLY A 369 -9.27 7.86 3.85
N LEU A 370 -8.60 7.62 4.98
CA LEU A 370 -7.44 6.73 5.07
C LEU A 370 -7.91 5.27 5.13
N ARG A 371 -7.03 4.35 4.76
CA ARG A 371 -7.32 2.91 4.77
C ARG A 371 -6.24 2.19 5.56
N SER A 372 -6.63 1.22 6.37
CA SER A 372 -5.68 0.22 6.85
C SER A 372 -5.16 -0.58 5.67
N GLY A 373 -3.85 -0.81 5.63
CA GLY A 373 -3.18 -1.60 4.60
C GLY A 373 -2.34 -2.69 5.22
N GLU A 374 -2.31 -3.85 4.58
CA GLU A 374 -1.46 -4.98 4.96
C GLU A 374 -0.80 -5.60 3.73
N LEU A 375 0.49 -5.87 3.86
CA LEU A 375 1.29 -6.59 2.87
C LEU A 375 1.95 -7.77 3.58
N GLY A 376 1.73 -8.98 3.07
CA GLY A 376 2.49 -10.15 3.49
C GLY A 376 3.86 -10.20 2.80
N ILE A 377 4.89 -10.52 3.58
CA ILE A 377 6.28 -10.66 3.12
C ILE A 377 6.86 -11.95 3.70
N GLY A 378 7.72 -12.62 2.96
CA GLY A 378 8.39 -13.82 3.44
C GLY A 378 9.45 -14.34 2.48
N SER A 379 10.11 -15.41 2.93
CA SER A 379 11.12 -16.14 2.19
C SER A 379 11.06 -17.63 2.45
N GLY A 380 11.53 -18.40 1.47
CA GLY A 380 11.60 -19.85 1.53
C GLY A 380 12.87 -20.27 2.26
N ILE A 381 12.72 -20.76 3.48
CA ILE A 381 13.82 -21.10 4.36
C ILE A 381 14.22 -22.55 4.14
N VAL A 382 15.49 -22.74 3.81
CA VAL A 382 16.14 -24.04 3.64
C VAL A 382 17.24 -24.22 4.69
N PHE A 383 17.88 -25.39 4.72
CA PHE A 383 18.86 -25.73 5.76
C PHE A 383 20.02 -24.73 5.86
N ASP A 384 20.52 -24.25 4.71
CA ASP A 384 21.66 -23.33 4.59
C ASP A 384 21.26 -21.84 4.54
N SER A 385 19.99 -21.50 4.76
CA SER A 385 19.53 -20.11 4.83
C SER A 385 20.24 -19.32 5.95
N VAL A 386 20.66 -18.10 5.64
CA VAL A 386 21.29 -17.17 6.60
C VAL A 386 20.26 -16.11 7.00
N ALA A 387 19.90 -16.06 8.28
CA ALA A 387 18.77 -15.25 8.76
C ALA A 387 18.84 -13.76 8.35
N ASP A 388 20.01 -13.14 8.46
CA ASP A 388 20.19 -11.72 8.11
C ASP A 388 20.02 -11.48 6.60
N GLU A 389 20.45 -12.42 5.76
CA GLU A 389 20.30 -12.37 4.29
C GLU A 389 18.82 -12.53 3.90
N GLU A 390 18.13 -13.49 4.52
CA GLU A 390 16.70 -13.75 4.31
C GLU A 390 15.82 -12.56 4.74
N TYR A 391 16.17 -11.93 5.87
CA TYR A 391 15.51 -10.71 6.32
C TYR A 391 15.75 -9.55 5.36
N ALA A 392 16.99 -9.37 4.88
CA ALA A 392 17.30 -8.36 3.87
C ALA A 392 16.55 -8.61 2.55
N GLU A 393 16.40 -9.86 2.13
CA GLU A 393 15.61 -10.24 0.96
C GLU A 393 14.12 -9.89 1.13
N CYS A 394 13.56 -10.16 2.30
CA CYS A 394 12.19 -9.77 2.65
C CYS A 394 11.99 -8.25 2.55
N GLN A 395 12.93 -7.46 3.09
CA GLN A 395 12.89 -6.01 2.98
C GLN A 395 13.03 -5.55 1.52
N LEU A 396 13.88 -6.19 0.71
CA LEU A 396 14.01 -5.93 -0.72
C LEU A 396 12.69 -6.21 -1.47
N LYS A 397 12.04 -7.34 -1.19
CA LYS A 397 10.73 -7.72 -1.74
C LYS A 397 9.64 -6.71 -1.36
N ALA A 398 9.76 -6.01 -0.25
CA ALA A 398 8.82 -4.97 0.18
C ALA A 398 9.03 -3.61 -0.49
N ARG A 399 10.21 -3.36 -1.10
CA ARG A 399 10.59 -2.03 -1.64
C ARG A 399 9.70 -1.52 -2.77
N PHE A 400 8.96 -2.39 -3.47
CA PHE A 400 7.98 -1.93 -4.46
C PHE A 400 6.87 -1.09 -3.81
N VAL A 401 6.58 -1.33 -2.53
CA VAL A 401 5.63 -0.58 -1.70
C VAL A 401 6.33 0.46 -0.82
N THR A 402 7.36 0.07 -0.06
CA THR A 402 7.93 0.94 0.99
C THR A 402 8.76 2.11 0.46
N ALA A 403 9.20 2.04 -0.79
CA ALA A 403 9.92 3.12 -1.47
C ALA A 403 9.15 3.62 -2.71
N LEU A 404 7.83 3.47 -2.70
CA LEU A 404 6.94 4.00 -3.72
C LEU A 404 6.85 5.53 -3.58
N ASP A 405 7.14 6.27 -4.65
CA ASP A 405 6.94 7.72 -4.64
C ASP A 405 5.44 8.04 -4.53
N PRO A 406 5.00 8.69 -3.43
CA PRO A 406 3.59 8.99 -3.22
C PRO A 406 3.02 10.07 -4.15
N GLY A 407 3.85 10.75 -4.95
CA GLY A 407 3.43 11.89 -5.77
C GLY A 407 3.18 13.16 -4.96
N LEU A 408 3.82 13.30 -3.80
CA LEU A 408 3.81 14.51 -2.98
C LEU A 408 5.23 14.94 -2.61
N SER A 409 5.36 16.18 -2.11
CA SER A 409 6.59 16.68 -1.50
C SER A 409 6.33 17.09 -0.06
N LEU A 410 7.38 17.05 0.75
CA LEU A 410 7.37 17.60 2.11
C LEU A 410 7.92 19.02 2.08
N PHE A 411 7.44 19.90 2.95
CA PHE A 411 7.99 21.25 3.00
C PHE A 411 7.93 21.91 4.37
N GLU A 412 8.83 22.87 4.57
CA GLU A 412 8.88 23.76 5.70
C GLU A 412 8.79 25.22 5.25
N THR A 413 8.11 26.05 6.05
CA THR A 413 8.07 27.51 5.88
C THR A 413 8.54 28.13 7.18
N MET A 414 9.62 28.91 7.10
CA MET A 414 10.40 29.37 8.24
C MET A 414 10.66 30.86 8.14
N ARG A 415 10.80 31.54 9.29
CA ARG A 415 11.41 32.87 9.35
C ARG A 415 12.93 32.70 9.25
N ALA A 416 13.58 33.52 8.44
CA ALA A 416 15.03 33.55 8.33
C ALA A 416 15.54 34.99 8.37
N THR A 417 16.73 35.20 8.93
CA THR A 417 17.49 36.45 8.82
C THR A 417 18.94 36.11 8.48
N ARG A 418 19.68 37.10 7.97
CA ARG A 418 21.11 36.94 7.71
C ARG A 418 21.91 36.73 9.00
N ALA A 419 21.58 37.49 10.04
CA ALA A 419 22.34 37.52 11.29
C ALA A 419 22.04 36.32 12.22
N GLU A 420 20.77 35.94 12.37
CA GLU A 420 20.33 34.92 13.33
C GLU A 420 20.04 33.56 12.64
N GLY A 421 20.07 33.51 11.31
CA GLY A 421 19.67 32.33 10.55
C GLY A 421 18.18 32.04 10.70
N VAL A 422 17.84 30.75 10.81
CA VAL A 422 16.47 30.27 11.03
C VAL A 422 16.26 29.92 12.51
N PRO A 423 15.39 30.66 13.24
CA PRO A 423 14.99 30.26 14.57
C PRO A 423 14.32 28.88 14.55
N LEU A 424 14.56 28.06 15.58
CA LEU A 424 13.95 26.73 15.74
C LEU A 424 14.25 25.75 14.60
N LEU A 425 15.35 25.92 13.86
CA LEU A 425 15.73 25.06 12.73
C LEU A 425 15.71 23.58 13.09
N ASP A 426 16.23 23.21 14.27
CA ASP A 426 16.22 21.81 14.73
C ASP A 426 14.82 21.23 14.85
N ARG A 427 13.83 22.01 15.31
CA ARG A 427 12.43 21.55 15.38
C ARG A 427 11.81 21.41 13.99
N HIS A 428 12.16 22.30 13.07
CA HIS A 428 11.74 22.19 11.67
C HIS A 428 12.29 20.92 11.01
N LEU A 429 13.60 20.68 11.14
CA LEU A 429 14.24 19.50 10.58
C LEU A 429 13.78 18.20 11.28
N ALA A 430 13.52 18.23 12.58
CA ALA A 430 12.96 17.08 13.30
C ALA A 430 11.56 16.71 12.79
N ARG A 431 10.67 17.71 12.59
CA ARG A 431 9.33 17.47 12.04
C ARG A 431 9.38 16.97 10.59
N LEU A 432 10.24 17.57 9.77
CA LEU A 432 10.47 17.13 8.40
C LEU A 432 10.97 15.69 8.37
N GLY A 433 11.95 15.35 9.22
CA GLY A 433 12.51 14.01 9.34
C GLY A 433 11.51 12.96 9.82
N LEU A 434 10.58 13.31 10.72
CA LEU A 434 9.46 12.44 11.11
C LEU A 434 8.58 12.08 9.91
N SER A 435 8.19 13.09 9.13
CA SER A 435 7.40 12.87 7.90
C SER A 435 8.20 12.10 6.85
N ALA A 436 9.49 12.42 6.69
CA ALA A 436 10.34 11.73 5.74
C ALA A 436 10.45 10.23 6.04
N ARG A 437 10.61 9.85 7.31
CA ARG A 437 10.60 8.43 7.72
C ARG A 437 9.25 7.77 7.48
N ALA A 438 8.15 8.44 7.83
CA ALA A 438 6.80 7.89 7.67
C ALA A 438 6.48 7.52 6.20
N PHE A 439 6.88 8.37 5.25
CA PHE A 439 6.64 8.18 3.81
C PHE A 439 7.83 7.61 3.03
N GLY A 440 8.93 7.20 3.68
CA GLY A 440 10.10 6.63 2.99
C GLY A 440 10.94 7.60 2.15
N PHE A 441 10.93 8.91 2.44
CA PHE A 441 11.72 9.91 1.73
C PHE A 441 13.21 9.78 2.06
N GLY A 442 14.06 10.03 1.06
CA GLY A 442 15.47 10.33 1.30
C GLY A 442 15.60 11.59 2.17
N PHE A 443 16.35 11.52 3.26
CA PHE A 443 16.49 12.64 4.19
C PHE A 443 17.91 12.70 4.79
N ASP A 444 18.68 13.70 4.36
CA ASP A 444 19.98 14.04 4.94
C ASP A 444 19.84 15.34 5.74
N ARG A 445 19.72 15.21 7.06
CA ARG A 445 19.54 16.34 7.99
C ARG A 445 20.68 17.34 7.87
N ASP A 446 21.91 16.86 7.78
CA ASP A 446 23.10 17.70 7.87
C ASP A 446 23.31 18.45 6.55
N ALA A 447 23.04 17.81 5.40
CA ALA A 447 23.04 18.49 4.11
C ALA A 447 21.98 19.60 4.04
N LEU A 448 20.76 19.33 4.54
CA LEU A 448 19.69 20.32 4.62
C LEU A 448 20.07 21.50 5.53
N ALA A 449 20.65 21.24 6.69
CA ALA A 449 21.09 22.29 7.61
C ALA A 449 22.19 23.17 7.00
N ARG A 450 23.19 22.57 6.33
CA ARG A 450 24.24 23.31 5.61
C ARG A 450 23.66 24.19 4.52
N GLU A 451 22.71 23.69 3.75
CA GLU A 451 22.07 24.48 2.68
C GLU A 451 21.25 25.64 3.24
N VAL A 452 20.49 25.42 4.31
CA VAL A 452 19.75 26.50 4.99
C VAL A 452 20.70 27.61 5.46
N ALA A 453 21.83 27.23 6.09
CA ALA A 453 22.84 28.20 6.53
C ALA A 453 23.44 28.97 5.35
N ARG A 454 23.76 28.27 4.24
CA ARG A 454 24.27 28.88 3.01
C ARG A 454 23.29 29.91 2.43
N VAL A 455 21.99 29.59 2.37
CA VAL A 455 20.97 30.52 1.89
C VAL A 455 20.79 31.70 2.84
N CYS A 456 20.83 31.50 4.16
CA CYS A 456 20.77 32.61 5.13
C CYS A 456 21.93 33.59 4.96
N ALA A 457 23.16 33.09 4.76
CA ALA A 457 24.34 33.92 4.56
C ALA A 457 24.29 34.75 3.26
N ALA A 458 23.54 34.29 2.27
CA ALA A 458 23.37 34.92 0.96
C ALA A 458 22.14 35.87 0.87
N LEU A 459 21.42 36.09 1.98
CA LEU A 459 20.28 37.01 2.00
C LEU A 459 20.73 38.47 1.73
N PRO A 460 20.02 39.22 0.86
CA PRO A 460 20.46 40.53 0.38
C PRO A 460 20.33 41.65 1.42
N GLU A 461 19.43 41.51 2.40
CA GLU A 461 19.13 42.52 3.42
C GLU A 461 19.04 41.87 4.80
N ASP A 462 19.29 42.64 5.87
CA ASP A 462 19.17 42.17 7.26
C ASP A 462 17.70 42.05 7.75
N GLY A 463 16.74 42.24 6.86
CA GLY A 463 15.31 42.07 7.13
C GLY A 463 14.89 40.60 7.33
N ALA A 464 13.70 40.41 7.90
CA ALA A 464 13.11 39.08 7.99
C ALA A 464 12.70 38.57 6.61
N HIS A 465 13.02 37.31 6.33
CA HIS A 465 12.67 36.61 5.10
C HIS A 465 11.76 35.43 5.40
N ARG A 466 10.83 35.15 4.49
CA ARG A 466 10.11 33.88 4.42
C ARG A 466 10.98 32.89 3.65
N MET A 467 11.56 31.93 4.35
CA MET A 467 12.28 30.82 3.76
C MET A 467 11.35 29.62 3.55
N ARG A 468 11.39 29.01 2.37
CA ARG A 468 10.70 27.76 2.04
C ARG A 468 11.73 26.69 1.71
N LEU A 469 11.65 25.57 2.43
CA LEU A 469 12.43 24.37 2.18
C LEU A 469 11.49 23.29 1.66
N SER A 470 11.77 22.70 0.50
CA SER A 470 10.96 21.64 -0.11
C SER A 470 11.81 20.40 -0.33
N LEU A 471 11.27 19.22 -0.02
CA LEU A 471 11.92 17.93 -0.13
C LEU A 471 11.08 16.99 -1.00
N ARG A 472 11.66 16.46 -2.07
CA ARG A 472 11.06 15.43 -2.92
C ARG A 472 11.35 14.03 -2.36
N HIS A 473 10.56 13.04 -2.76
CA HIS A 473 10.71 11.66 -2.29
C HIS A 473 12.13 11.09 -2.48
N SER A 474 12.79 11.43 -3.59
CA SER A 474 14.17 11.05 -3.90
C SER A 474 15.23 11.61 -2.95
N GLY A 475 14.87 12.53 -2.05
CA GLY A 475 15.80 13.26 -1.19
C GLY A 475 16.37 14.53 -1.84
N VAL A 476 16.04 14.82 -3.10
CA VAL A 476 16.35 16.11 -3.72
C VAL A 476 15.55 17.20 -3.02
N PHE A 477 16.26 18.25 -2.57
CA PHE A 477 15.66 19.38 -1.88
C PHE A 477 15.98 20.72 -2.54
N SER A 478 15.14 21.72 -2.27
CA SER A 478 15.37 23.10 -2.65
C SER A 478 15.07 24.04 -1.48
N VAL A 479 15.85 25.11 -1.36
CA VAL A 479 15.67 26.15 -0.35
C VAL A 479 15.58 27.50 -1.06
N THR A 480 14.48 28.20 -0.88
CA THR A 480 14.25 29.53 -1.44
C THR A 480 13.88 30.50 -0.33
N ALA A 481 14.21 31.78 -0.52
CA ALA A 481 13.84 32.83 0.42
C ALA A 481 13.33 34.06 -0.33
N ALA A 482 12.33 34.72 0.23
CA ALA A 482 11.81 36.00 -0.23
C ALA A 482 11.61 36.94 0.97
N PRO A 483 11.70 38.27 0.79
CA PRO A 483 11.40 39.22 1.86
C PRO A 483 10.05 38.92 2.51
N LEU A 484 10.00 38.91 3.85
CA LEU A 484 8.76 38.69 4.56
C LEU A 484 7.92 39.96 4.49
N SER A 485 6.82 39.91 3.74
CA SER A 485 5.88 41.03 3.68
C SER A 485 5.41 41.40 5.10
N PRO A 486 5.34 42.70 5.43
CA PRO A 486 4.70 43.15 6.65
C PRO A 486 3.31 42.54 6.78
N LEU A 487 2.83 42.36 8.01
CA LEU A 487 1.38 42.22 8.20
C LEU A 487 0.72 43.46 7.59
N HIS A 488 -0.44 43.30 6.93
CA HIS A 488 -1.08 44.39 6.18
C HIS A 488 -1.12 45.66 7.03
N ALA A 489 -0.82 46.83 6.46
CA ALA A 489 -0.70 48.09 7.21
C ALA A 489 -1.98 48.51 7.95
N THR A 490 -3.11 47.83 7.70
CA THR A 490 -4.40 47.99 8.37
C THR A 490 -4.71 46.91 9.41
N TRP A 491 -3.78 46.00 9.69
CA TRP A 491 -3.89 45.02 10.77
C TRP A 491 -3.17 45.55 12.01
N ASP A 492 -3.83 46.50 12.69
CA ASP A 492 -3.64 46.60 14.13
C ASP A 492 -4.10 45.26 14.72
N ALA A 493 -3.26 44.63 15.54
CA ALA A 493 -3.67 43.42 16.25
C ALA A 493 -4.98 43.72 17.00
N PRO A 494 -6.03 42.88 16.87
CA PRO A 494 -6.02 41.50 16.36
C PRO A 494 -6.26 41.30 14.86
N VAL A 495 -5.61 40.29 14.26
CA VAL A 495 -5.85 39.88 12.86
C VAL A 495 -7.23 39.23 12.67
N ARG A 496 -7.78 39.33 11.47
CA ARG A 496 -9.08 38.74 11.12
C ARG A 496 -8.96 37.29 10.67
N LEU A 497 -9.88 36.44 11.10
CA LEU A 497 -10.02 35.05 10.67
C LEU A 497 -11.39 34.83 10.05
N ARG A 498 -11.45 34.00 9.01
CA ARG A 498 -12.71 33.52 8.44
C ARG A 498 -12.87 32.03 8.71
N ILE A 499 -14.10 31.56 8.82
CA ILE A 499 -14.38 30.13 8.78
C ILE A 499 -14.31 29.68 7.32
N ALA A 500 -13.57 28.60 7.06
CA ALA A 500 -13.56 27.98 5.74
C ALA A 500 -14.99 27.50 5.38
N PRO A 501 -15.48 27.76 4.16
CA PRO A 501 -16.86 27.48 3.78
C PRO A 501 -17.16 25.97 3.75
N GLN A 502 -16.15 25.15 3.52
CA GLN A 502 -16.24 23.70 3.56
C GLN A 502 -15.60 23.18 4.84
N ALA A 503 -16.24 22.18 5.45
CA ALA A 503 -15.57 21.38 6.47
C ALA A 503 -14.31 20.77 5.87
N ARG A 504 -13.30 20.54 6.72
CA ARG A 504 -12.09 19.86 6.29
C ARG A 504 -12.46 18.46 5.81
N GLU A 505 -12.38 18.24 4.50
CA GLU A 505 -12.44 16.89 3.96
C GLU A 505 -11.22 16.13 4.45
N ALA A 506 -11.49 15.01 5.10
CA ALA A 506 -10.44 14.32 5.81
C ALA A 506 -9.46 13.59 4.87
N VAL A 507 -9.93 13.23 3.66
CA VAL A 507 -9.15 12.63 2.56
C VAL A 507 -7.93 13.48 2.17
N HIS A 508 -8.00 14.80 2.33
CA HIS A 508 -6.94 15.72 1.90
C HIS A 508 -5.93 16.07 2.98
N SER A 509 -6.11 15.54 4.18
CA SER A 509 -5.29 15.89 5.30
C SER A 509 -4.59 14.66 5.81
N LEU A 510 -3.43 14.37 5.25
CA LEU A 510 -2.46 13.48 5.90
C LEU A 510 -2.14 14.09 7.25
N PRO A 511 -2.80 13.64 8.34
CA PRO A 511 -2.75 14.36 9.59
C PRO A 511 -1.31 14.34 10.07
N HIS A 512 -0.90 15.42 10.71
CA HIS A 512 0.43 15.56 11.28
C HIS A 512 1.59 15.74 10.29
N HIS A 513 1.34 15.65 8.99
CA HIS A 513 2.38 15.76 7.96
C HIS A 513 2.24 17.03 7.10
N LYS A 514 3.32 17.81 7.01
CA LYS A 514 3.33 19.03 6.18
C LYS A 514 3.73 18.68 4.74
N THR A 515 2.74 18.26 3.96
CA THR A 515 2.90 17.83 2.57
C THR A 515 2.41 18.89 1.59
N SER A 516 2.73 18.74 0.30
CA SER A 516 2.18 19.56 -0.79
C SER A 516 0.70 19.31 -1.10
N LEU A 517 0.05 18.33 -0.47
CA LEU A 517 -1.39 18.06 -0.62
C LEU A 517 -2.20 19.07 0.18
N ARG A 518 -2.17 20.32 -0.28
CA ARG A 518 -2.74 21.47 0.44
C ARG A 518 -3.56 22.40 -0.45
N ALA A 519 -3.94 21.97 -1.66
CA ALA A 519 -4.69 22.80 -2.60
C ALA A 519 -5.95 23.43 -1.97
N ALA A 520 -6.72 22.66 -1.19
CA ALA A 520 -7.89 23.17 -0.47
C ALA A 520 -7.53 24.20 0.62
N TYR A 521 -6.48 23.93 1.42
CA TYR A 521 -5.98 24.88 2.41
C TYR A 521 -5.50 26.17 1.74
N ASP A 522 -4.74 26.04 0.65
CA ASP A 522 -4.17 27.14 -0.10
C ASP A 522 -5.24 28.01 -0.75
N ALA A 523 -6.24 27.40 -1.39
CA ALA A 523 -7.38 28.12 -1.94
C ALA A 523 -8.16 28.88 -0.85
N ALA A 524 -8.38 28.24 0.31
CA ALA A 524 -9.15 28.84 1.40
C ALA A 524 -8.44 30.06 2.03
N TRP A 525 -7.15 29.96 2.37
CA TRP A 525 -6.45 31.10 2.97
C TRP A 525 -6.20 32.21 1.95
N GLN A 526 -5.98 31.89 0.68
CA GLN A 526 -5.85 32.90 -0.39
C GLN A 526 -7.18 33.64 -0.63
N ALA A 527 -8.32 32.94 -0.54
CA ALA A 527 -9.63 33.57 -0.59
C ALA A 527 -9.84 34.51 0.60
N ALA A 528 -9.52 34.05 1.82
CA ALA A 528 -9.58 34.87 3.02
C ALA A 528 -8.68 36.12 2.92
N GLU A 529 -7.47 35.98 2.37
CA GLU A 529 -6.53 37.10 2.18
C GLU A 529 -7.05 38.14 1.19
N ARG A 530 -7.68 37.72 0.08
CA ARG A 530 -8.35 38.64 -0.87
C ARG A 530 -9.49 39.43 -0.23
N GLU A 531 -10.09 38.90 0.82
CA GLU A 531 -11.15 39.55 1.60
C GLU A 531 -10.60 40.30 2.83
N GLY A 532 -9.27 40.41 2.95
CA GLY A 532 -8.59 41.17 3.99
C GLY A 532 -8.49 40.45 5.34
N ALA A 533 -8.68 39.14 5.38
CA ALA A 533 -8.43 38.28 6.55
C ALA A 533 -7.04 37.61 6.49
N PHE A 534 -6.52 37.22 7.65
CA PHE A 534 -5.21 36.61 7.79
C PHE A 534 -5.18 35.14 7.40
N ASP A 535 -6.24 34.39 7.73
CA ASP A 535 -6.32 32.96 7.47
C ASP A 535 -7.79 32.50 7.40
N ALA A 536 -7.99 31.33 6.81
CA ALA A 536 -9.24 30.59 6.86
C ALA A 536 -9.08 29.40 7.82
N VAL A 537 -9.97 29.31 8.81
CA VAL A 537 -9.98 28.27 9.85
C VAL A 537 -10.96 27.17 9.49
N PHE A 538 -10.50 25.94 9.57
CA PHE A 538 -11.27 24.75 9.27
C PHE A 538 -11.86 24.13 10.54
N PHE A 539 -13.06 23.57 10.38
CA PHE A 539 -13.67 22.64 11.32
C PHE A 539 -13.80 21.28 10.64
N ASN A 540 -13.69 20.21 11.41
CA ASN A 540 -13.99 18.86 10.95
C ASN A 540 -15.50 18.70 10.73
N ALA A 541 -15.88 17.62 10.04
CA ALA A 541 -17.29 17.33 9.74
C ALA A 541 -18.17 17.16 10.99
N ASP A 542 -17.57 16.72 12.10
CA ASP A 542 -18.23 16.59 13.41
C ASP A 542 -18.35 17.92 14.19
N GLY A 543 -17.90 19.03 13.61
CA GLY A 543 -17.95 20.36 14.21
C GLY A 543 -16.81 20.67 15.18
N THR A 544 -15.81 19.80 15.31
CA THR A 544 -14.59 20.06 16.08
C THR A 544 -13.65 21.02 15.34
N LEU A 545 -12.98 21.91 16.07
CA LEU A 545 -12.01 22.86 15.55
C LEU A 545 -10.75 22.12 15.11
N ALA A 546 -10.34 22.35 13.85
CA ALA A 546 -9.09 21.84 13.32
C ALA A 546 -8.02 22.94 13.35
N GLU A 547 -7.58 23.43 12.20
CA GLU A 547 -6.50 24.42 12.07
C GLU A 547 -6.80 25.46 11.00
N GLY A 548 -5.95 26.49 10.89
CA GLY A 548 -5.97 27.43 9.78
C GLY A 548 -5.27 26.89 8.53
N GLY A 549 -5.47 27.55 7.40
CA GLY A 549 -4.74 27.31 6.16
C GLY A 549 -3.22 27.37 6.31
N ARG A 550 -2.73 28.26 7.18
CA ARG A 550 -1.30 28.48 7.45
C ARG A 550 -0.96 28.70 8.92
N SER A 551 -1.88 28.41 9.83
CA SER A 551 -1.72 28.69 11.27
C SER A 551 -2.37 27.65 12.18
N THR A 552 -1.86 27.55 13.41
CA THR A 552 -2.53 26.84 14.51
C THR A 552 -3.42 27.82 15.28
N VAL A 553 -4.62 27.37 15.65
CA VAL A 553 -5.59 28.19 16.41
C VAL A 553 -5.42 27.95 17.93
N LEU A 554 -5.47 29.04 18.69
CA LEU A 554 -5.38 29.10 20.14
C LEU A 554 -6.62 29.82 20.68
N VAL A 555 -7.29 29.22 21.66
CA VAL A 555 -8.56 29.72 22.21
C VAL A 555 -8.45 29.85 23.72
N LYS A 556 -8.77 31.01 24.27
CA LYS A 556 -8.79 31.23 25.72
C LYS A 556 -10.19 31.01 26.27
N LEU A 557 -10.32 30.09 27.23
CA LEU A 557 -11.57 29.74 27.89
C LEU A 557 -11.33 29.58 29.38
N GLU A 558 -12.13 30.27 30.18
CA GLU A 558 -12.09 30.23 31.64
C GLU A 558 -10.65 30.53 32.14
N GLY A 559 -10.05 31.60 31.60
CA GLY A 559 -8.68 32.01 31.90
C GLY A 559 -7.55 31.14 31.33
N THR A 560 -7.85 29.98 30.73
CA THR A 560 -6.84 29.01 30.24
C THR A 560 -6.77 28.98 28.71
N TRP A 561 -5.55 28.88 28.14
CA TRP A 561 -5.36 28.74 26.70
C TRP A 561 -5.41 27.27 26.26
N TRP A 562 -6.16 27.02 25.18
CA TRP A 562 -6.38 25.72 24.59
C TRP A 562 -6.03 25.71 23.10
N THR A 563 -5.54 24.58 22.61
CA THR A 563 -5.41 24.28 21.18
C THR A 563 -5.94 22.86 20.91
N PRO A 564 -6.46 22.56 19.70
CA PRO A 564 -6.91 21.20 19.39
C PRO A 564 -5.77 20.18 19.52
N PRO A 565 -6.01 18.97 20.04
CA PRO A 565 -5.02 17.89 20.10
C PRO A 565 -4.70 17.37 18.70
N LEU A 566 -3.58 16.64 18.56
CA LEU A 566 -3.24 15.96 17.30
C LEU A 566 -4.33 14.99 16.84
N SER A 567 -5.08 14.38 17.76
CA SER A 567 -6.23 13.53 17.44
C SER A 567 -7.38 14.26 16.72
N ALA A 568 -7.42 15.60 16.75
CA ALA A 568 -8.33 16.42 15.94
C ALA A 568 -7.83 16.63 14.49
N GLY A 569 -6.73 15.96 14.12
CA GLY A 569 -6.15 15.99 12.77
C GLY A 569 -5.20 17.16 12.50
N VAL A 570 -4.92 18.04 13.46
CA VAL A 570 -4.11 19.26 13.23
C VAL A 570 -2.63 18.97 12.99
N LEU A 571 -1.93 19.84 12.26
CA LEU A 571 -0.48 19.70 12.08
C LEU A 571 0.27 19.96 13.42
N PRO A 572 1.34 19.21 13.74
CA PRO A 572 2.28 19.55 14.81
C PRO A 572 3.08 20.79 14.40
N GLY A 573 2.48 21.97 14.53
CA GLY A 573 3.12 23.24 14.26
C GLY A 573 4.38 23.40 15.11
N VAL A 574 5.50 23.86 14.53
CA VAL A 574 6.74 24.09 15.29
C VAL A 574 6.52 25.10 16.42
N MET A 575 5.85 26.23 16.12
CA MET A 575 5.50 27.23 17.14
C MET A 575 4.48 26.70 18.16
N ARG A 576 3.53 25.86 17.72
CA ARG A 576 2.60 25.17 18.62
C ARG A 576 3.35 24.32 19.65
N GLY A 577 4.35 23.56 19.21
CA GLY A 577 5.21 22.77 20.10
C GLY A 577 5.96 23.64 21.12
N VAL A 578 6.51 24.78 20.69
CA VAL A 578 7.17 25.74 21.61
C VAL A 578 6.21 26.24 22.69
N LEU A 579 4.97 26.56 22.31
CA LEU A 579 3.95 27.05 23.25
C LEU A 579 3.45 25.95 24.20
N LEU A 580 3.39 24.70 23.75
CA LEU A 580 3.05 23.57 24.62
C LEU A 580 4.14 23.29 25.66
N ASP A 581 5.41 23.54 25.31
CA ASP A 581 6.53 23.46 26.27
C ASP A 581 6.48 24.61 27.28
N ASP A 582 6.40 25.86 26.80
CA ASP A 582 6.16 27.04 27.64
C ASP A 582 5.53 28.20 26.85
N ALA A 583 4.24 28.43 27.04
CA ALA A 583 3.52 29.54 26.42
C ALA A 583 3.60 30.86 27.20
N ARG A 584 4.11 30.87 28.44
CA ARG A 584 4.04 32.06 29.32
C ARG A 584 4.68 33.31 28.69
N PRO A 585 5.81 33.24 27.97
CA PRO A 585 6.40 34.42 27.34
C PRO A 585 5.52 35.09 26.27
N TRP A 586 4.57 34.36 25.69
CA TRP A 586 3.71 34.86 24.60
C TRP A 586 2.25 35.07 25.02
N LEU A 587 1.71 34.20 25.87
CA LEU A 587 0.30 34.17 26.23
C LEU A 587 0.02 34.59 27.68
N GLY A 588 1.07 34.78 28.49
CA GLY A 588 0.96 35.06 29.93
C GLY A 588 0.45 33.89 30.77
N ALA A 589 0.15 32.73 30.15
CA ALA A 589 -0.35 31.53 30.80
C ALA A 589 0.03 30.27 29.99
N PRO A 590 -0.03 29.07 30.59
CA PRO A 590 0.25 27.81 29.88
C PRO A 590 -0.78 27.52 28.77
N LEU A 591 -0.33 26.84 27.71
CA LEU A 591 -1.18 26.27 26.66
C LEU A 591 -1.43 24.79 26.95
N ARG A 592 -2.66 24.31 26.74
CA ARG A 592 -3.02 22.89 26.88
C ARG A 592 -3.80 22.40 25.67
N GLU A 593 -3.84 21.08 25.51
CA GLU A 593 -4.62 20.44 24.45
C GLU A 593 -6.02 20.04 24.95
N ARG A 594 -7.05 20.31 24.16
CA ARG A 594 -8.42 19.82 24.36
C ARG A 594 -9.18 19.85 23.04
N VAL A 595 -10.08 18.89 22.82
CA VAL A 595 -11.02 18.96 21.70
C VAL A 595 -11.88 20.22 21.86
N LEU A 596 -11.86 21.10 20.85
CA LEU A 596 -12.60 22.37 20.86
C LEU A 596 -13.71 22.29 19.81
N THR A 597 -14.87 22.85 20.11
CA THR A 597 -16.03 22.88 19.20
C THR A 597 -16.31 24.29 18.68
N ARG A 598 -17.23 24.43 17.71
CA ARG A 598 -17.73 25.75 17.30
C ARG A 598 -18.26 26.58 18.48
N ALA A 599 -19.01 25.96 19.38
CA ALA A 599 -19.54 26.61 20.57
C ALA A 599 -18.43 27.08 21.53
N ASP A 600 -17.34 26.33 21.65
CA ASP A 600 -16.17 26.76 22.42
C ASP A 600 -15.49 27.98 21.81
N VAL A 601 -15.39 28.03 20.48
CA VAL A 601 -14.80 29.20 19.80
C VAL A 601 -15.71 30.43 19.93
N ALA A 602 -17.04 30.25 19.85
CA ALA A 602 -18.02 31.32 19.99
C ALA A 602 -17.99 31.97 21.39
N ARG A 603 -17.71 31.19 22.44
CA ARG A 603 -17.62 31.67 23.84
C ARG A 603 -16.20 32.05 24.30
N ALA A 604 -15.24 32.12 23.37
CA ALA A 604 -13.84 32.39 23.69
C ALA A 604 -13.63 33.79 24.27
N GLU A 605 -12.87 33.88 25.37
CA GLU A 605 -12.45 35.16 25.97
C GLU A 605 -11.46 35.91 25.06
N ALA A 606 -10.62 35.14 24.36
CA ALA A 606 -9.64 35.63 23.41
C ALA A 606 -9.29 34.53 22.40
N VAL A 607 -8.93 34.94 21.19
CA VAL A 607 -8.41 34.05 20.15
C VAL A 607 -7.03 34.55 19.72
N ALA A 608 -6.14 33.62 19.46
CA ALA A 608 -4.85 33.90 18.84
C ALA A 608 -4.53 32.82 17.80
N VAL A 609 -3.66 33.13 16.87
CA VAL A 609 -3.09 32.16 15.93
C VAL A 609 -1.58 32.16 16.04
N CYS A 610 -0.96 31.02 15.73
CA CYS A 610 0.50 30.95 15.71
C CYS A 610 1.05 30.17 14.51
N ASN A 611 2.25 30.57 14.09
CA ASN A 611 3.12 29.80 13.22
C ASN A 611 4.58 30.23 13.42
N ALA A 612 5.53 29.41 12.93
CA ALA A 612 6.96 29.71 13.08
C ALA A 612 7.45 30.90 12.23
N LEU A 613 6.64 31.38 11.29
CA LEU A 613 6.99 32.53 10.44
C LEU A 613 6.74 33.85 11.16
N ARG A 614 5.64 33.95 11.93
CA ARG A 614 5.16 35.20 12.55
C ARG A 614 5.00 35.13 14.07
N GLY A 615 5.25 33.99 14.70
CA GLY A 615 5.07 33.81 16.14
C GLY A 615 3.59 33.71 16.52
N VAL A 616 3.23 34.29 17.67
CA VAL A 616 1.84 34.37 18.16
C VAL A 616 1.24 35.71 17.77
N VAL A 617 0.03 35.70 17.21
CA VAL A 617 -0.69 36.89 16.77
C VAL A 617 -2.11 36.87 17.36
N PRO A 618 -2.54 37.91 18.10
CA PRO A 618 -3.93 38.04 18.54
C PRO A 618 -4.88 38.04 17.34
N ALA A 619 -6.03 37.39 17.45
CA ALA A 619 -6.94 37.20 16.34
C ALA A 619 -8.42 37.28 16.77
N HIS A 620 -9.30 37.51 15.81
CA HIS A 620 -10.76 37.44 15.99
C HIS A 620 -11.43 36.89 14.73
N PHE A 621 -12.60 36.27 14.88
CA PHE A 621 -13.40 35.78 13.76
C PHE A 621 -14.31 36.89 13.21
N GLU A 622 -14.29 37.10 11.90
CA GLU A 622 -15.21 37.99 11.19
C GLU A 622 -15.82 37.25 9.99
N PRO A 623 -17.15 36.96 9.97
CA PRO A 623 -18.11 37.21 11.04
C PRO A 623 -17.84 36.36 12.30
N PRO A 624 -18.42 36.71 13.46
CA PRO A 624 -18.33 35.88 14.66
C PRO A 624 -18.80 34.45 14.42
N VAL A 625 -18.19 33.48 15.12
CA VAL A 625 -18.60 32.07 15.04
C VAL A 625 -19.97 31.92 15.69
N ALA A 626 -20.94 31.38 14.94
CA ALA A 626 -22.29 31.10 15.39
C ALA A 626 -22.38 29.82 16.23
#